data_AF-A0A330GTZ6-F1
#
_entry.id   AF-A0A330GTZ6-F1
#
_cell.length_a   1.000
_cell.length_b   1.000
_cell.length_c   1.000
_cell.angle_alpha   90.00
_cell.angle_beta   90.00
_cell.angle_gamma   90.00
#
_symmetry.space_group_name_H-M   'P 1'
#
loop_
_entity.id
_entity.type
_entity.pdbx_description
1 polymer ?
#
loop_
_entity_poly.entity_id
_entity_poly.type
_entity_poly.pdbx_seq_one_letter_code
_entity_poly.pdbx_strand_id
1 'polypeptide(L)'
;MTEQNDENFWETAQTWQALAIALAIITPIACSFFLPWILAAPDDEAMLRRVQMAGSAGALGVTLVTFCTVVWRGLISTQQAKLQRIQIDKLSAQIAATDENNLALRLQKGAELLAEPGKRSHVSAGLVTLQAVATTPNSPFAIEAMNLIADFVEERGKTSHTNTGVQLAIAALEKSWLKTGLRAERKLEFETEFTDTGRQKPTNWRIVRGVAGAIYDDGTFRRAEVEVGPSDEIWFLDCLFIRSAVAVNGWFVRCKFRTCTIRSVDNFSGHDFGSCDFSGATIGDVAVPDLRKAQNWFDPERPPTIIGDRPIEWSDHFLVGKPPPSQRKSGQKQ
;
A
#
# COMPACT_ATOMS: atom_id res chain seq x y z
N MET A 1 -12.65 -7.30 -36.37
CA MET A 1 -14.13 -7.45 -36.26
C MET A 1 -14.85 -6.17 -35.85
N THR A 2 -14.19 -5.16 -35.27
CA THR A 2 -14.81 -3.86 -34.93
C THR A 2 -15.02 -2.94 -36.14
N GLU A 3 -14.11 -2.95 -37.12
CA GLU A 3 -14.17 -2.05 -38.29
C GLU A 3 -15.42 -2.27 -39.16
N GLN A 4 -15.82 -3.53 -39.39
CA GLN A 4 -16.97 -3.88 -40.23
C GLN A 4 -18.32 -3.41 -39.64
N ASN A 5 -18.41 -3.27 -38.31
CA ASN A 5 -19.59 -2.74 -37.64
C ASN A 5 -19.66 -1.21 -37.69
N ASP A 6 -18.52 -0.54 -37.77
CA ASP A 6 -18.46 0.92 -37.83
C ASP A 6 -18.85 1.44 -39.24
N GLU A 7 -18.49 0.72 -40.31
CA GLU A 7 -18.92 1.03 -41.69
C GLU A 7 -20.44 0.94 -41.85
N ASN A 8 -21.05 -0.18 -41.44
CA ASN A 8 -22.51 -0.36 -41.49
C ASN A 8 -23.28 0.72 -40.70
N PHE A 9 -22.70 1.20 -39.59
CA PHE A 9 -23.28 2.26 -38.79
C PHE A 9 -23.26 3.62 -39.51
N TRP A 10 -22.16 3.96 -40.18
CA TRP A 10 -22.06 5.19 -40.96
C TRP A 10 -22.99 5.19 -42.16
N GLU A 11 -23.12 4.06 -42.86
CA GLU A 11 -24.08 3.91 -43.96
C GLU A 11 -25.52 4.11 -43.48
N THR A 12 -25.85 3.57 -42.30
CA THR A 12 -27.15 3.78 -41.66
C THR A 12 -27.37 5.26 -41.33
N ALA A 13 -26.40 5.93 -40.72
CA ALA A 13 -26.50 7.36 -40.39
C ALA A 13 -26.65 8.25 -41.64
N GLN A 14 -25.92 7.96 -42.72
CA GLN A 14 -26.02 8.66 -44.00
C GLN A 14 -27.38 8.44 -44.67
N THR A 15 -27.93 7.23 -44.57
CA THR A 15 -29.26 6.90 -45.09
C THR A 15 -30.35 7.72 -44.38
N TRP A 16 -30.30 7.82 -43.04
CA TRP A 16 -31.23 8.65 -42.27
C TRP A 16 -31.09 10.14 -42.57
N GLN A 17 -29.86 10.63 -42.77
CA GLN A 17 -29.60 11.99 -43.20
C GLN A 17 -30.17 12.27 -44.60
N ALA A 18 -29.91 11.38 -45.56
CA ALA A 18 -30.41 11.50 -46.93
C ALA A 18 -31.94 11.48 -46.97
N LEU A 19 -32.57 10.62 -46.16
CA LEU A 19 -34.02 10.54 -46.04
C LEU A 19 -34.61 11.81 -45.40
N ALA A 20 -33.97 12.36 -44.37
CA ALA A 20 -34.38 13.65 -43.78
C ALA A 20 -34.31 14.80 -44.80
N ILE A 21 -33.23 14.88 -45.59
CA ILE A 21 -33.04 15.88 -46.65
C ILE A 21 -34.08 15.70 -47.77
N ALA A 22 -34.28 14.46 -48.23
CA ALA A 22 -35.26 14.16 -49.27
C ALA A 22 -36.68 14.54 -48.84
N LEU A 23 -37.09 14.21 -47.61
CA LEU A 23 -38.38 14.60 -47.08
C LEU A 23 -38.53 16.11 -46.91
N ALA A 24 -37.46 16.79 -46.49
CA ALA A 24 -37.45 18.24 -46.33
C ALA A 24 -37.63 18.98 -47.67
N ILE A 25 -37.20 18.37 -48.79
CA ILE A 25 -37.38 18.89 -50.15
C ILE A 25 -38.74 18.47 -50.75
N ILE A 26 -39.14 17.21 -50.59
CA ILE A 26 -40.39 16.68 -51.17
C ILE A 26 -41.62 17.31 -50.53
N THR A 27 -41.61 17.53 -49.21
CA THR A 27 -42.76 18.09 -48.49
C THR A 27 -43.19 19.47 -49.02
N PRO A 28 -42.33 20.49 -49.14
CA PRO A 28 -42.72 21.80 -49.69
C PRO A 28 -43.10 21.72 -51.17
N ILE A 29 -42.43 20.87 -51.97
CA ILE A 29 -42.80 20.65 -53.37
C ILE A 29 -44.22 20.08 -53.47
N ALA A 30 -44.52 19.02 -52.72
CA ALA A 30 -45.85 18.42 -52.67
C ALA A 30 -46.91 19.45 -52.21
N CYS A 31 -46.64 20.20 -51.14
CA CYS A 31 -47.52 21.28 -50.68
C CYS A 31 -47.76 22.33 -51.77
N SER A 32 -46.74 22.70 -52.55
CA SER A 32 -46.89 23.66 -53.66
C SER A 32 -47.79 23.16 -54.79
N PHE A 33 -47.78 21.85 -55.08
CA PHE A 33 -48.69 21.23 -56.06
C PHE A 33 -50.14 21.15 -55.57
N PHE A 34 -50.36 21.04 -54.25
CA PHE A 34 -51.71 21.04 -53.69
C PHE A 34 -52.35 22.43 -53.66
N LEU A 35 -51.57 23.52 -53.68
CA LEU A 35 -52.09 24.90 -53.63
C LEU A 35 -53.06 25.22 -54.79
N PRO A 36 -52.73 24.99 -56.07
CA PRO A 36 -53.67 25.19 -57.18
C PRO A 36 -54.96 24.36 -57.05
N TRP A 37 -54.86 23.12 -56.54
CA TRP A 37 -56.01 22.23 -56.36
C TRP A 37 -56.94 22.70 -55.24
N ILE A 38 -56.38 23.26 -54.16
CA ILE A 38 -57.14 23.87 -53.08
C ILE A 38 -57.85 25.13 -53.57
N LEU A 39 -57.15 25.99 -54.33
CA LEU A 39 -57.69 27.25 -54.85
C LEU A 39 -58.74 27.05 -55.95
N ALA A 40 -58.73 25.92 -56.65
CA ALA A 40 -59.74 25.54 -57.64
C ALA A 40 -60.99 24.88 -57.02
N ALA A 41 -61.30 25.15 -55.75
CA ALA A 41 -62.51 24.66 -55.11
C ALA A 41 -63.71 25.54 -55.51
N PRO A 42 -64.88 24.95 -55.84
CA PRO A 42 -66.05 25.71 -56.28
C PRO A 42 -66.77 26.44 -55.14
N ASP A 43 -66.66 25.93 -53.89
CA ASP A 43 -67.36 26.47 -52.71
C ASP A 43 -66.41 26.55 -51.50
N ASP A 44 -66.69 27.45 -50.56
CA ASP A 44 -65.88 27.69 -49.35
C ASP A 44 -65.77 26.44 -48.47
N GLU A 45 -66.85 25.67 -48.31
CA GLU A 45 -66.84 24.42 -47.54
C GLU A 45 -65.93 23.35 -48.20
N ALA A 46 -65.96 23.27 -49.53
CA ALA A 46 -65.10 22.38 -50.29
C ALA A 46 -63.62 22.79 -50.18
N MET A 47 -63.34 24.10 -50.21
CA MET A 47 -61.98 24.63 -49.99
C MET A 47 -61.47 24.26 -48.61
N LEU A 48 -62.27 24.46 -47.56
CA LEU A 48 -61.89 24.19 -46.17
C LEU A 48 -61.58 22.70 -45.95
N ARG A 49 -62.38 21.79 -46.54
CA ARG A 49 -62.12 20.35 -46.49
C ARG A 49 -60.81 19.97 -47.20
N ARG A 50 -60.51 20.58 -48.36
CA ARG A 50 -59.25 20.36 -49.09
C ARG A 50 -58.03 20.88 -48.31
N VAL A 51 -58.16 22.05 -47.66
CA VAL A 51 -57.12 22.61 -46.77
C VAL A 51 -56.85 21.70 -45.58
N GLN A 52 -57.88 21.15 -44.93
CA GLN A 52 -57.69 20.23 -43.79
C GLN A 52 -56.97 18.93 -44.19
N MET A 53 -57.28 18.39 -45.37
CA MET A 53 -56.58 17.23 -45.92
C MET A 53 -55.11 17.54 -46.25
N ALA A 54 -54.85 18.67 -46.91
CA ALA A 54 -53.49 19.08 -47.25
C ALA A 54 -52.67 19.49 -46.02
N GLY A 55 -53.31 20.13 -45.03
CA GLY A 55 -52.70 20.54 -43.78
C GLY A 55 -52.27 19.35 -42.92
N SER A 56 -53.10 18.29 -42.84
CA SER A 56 -52.72 17.05 -42.15
C SER A 56 -51.58 16.32 -42.85
N ALA A 57 -51.56 16.28 -44.19
CA ALA A 57 -50.45 15.74 -44.96
C ALA A 57 -49.14 16.55 -44.77
N GLY A 58 -49.22 17.88 -44.77
CA GLY A 58 -48.08 18.76 -44.50
C GLY A 58 -47.53 18.58 -43.08
N ALA A 59 -48.41 18.49 -42.08
CA ALA A 59 -48.03 18.22 -40.69
C ALA A 59 -47.31 16.87 -40.56
N LEU A 60 -47.81 15.81 -41.22
CA LEU A 60 -47.13 14.51 -41.27
C LEU A 60 -45.72 14.62 -41.88
N GLY A 61 -45.57 15.34 -42.99
CA GLY A 61 -44.27 15.59 -43.61
C GLY A 61 -43.28 16.25 -42.65
N VAL A 62 -43.70 17.31 -41.95
CA VAL A 62 -42.85 18.00 -40.96
C VAL A 62 -42.48 17.09 -39.78
N THR A 63 -43.42 16.30 -39.27
CA THR A 63 -43.13 15.35 -38.18
C THR A 63 -42.13 14.27 -38.59
N LEU A 64 -42.22 13.78 -39.83
CA LEU A 64 -41.32 12.76 -40.34
C LEU A 64 -39.89 13.32 -40.51
N VAL A 65 -39.76 14.53 -41.06
CA VAL A 65 -38.47 15.24 -41.14
C VAL A 65 -37.85 15.43 -39.75
N THR A 66 -38.67 15.83 -38.77
CA THR A 66 -38.22 16.03 -37.39
C THR A 66 -37.75 14.71 -36.77
N PHE A 67 -38.51 13.63 -36.94
CA PHE A 67 -38.13 12.29 -36.46
C PHE A 67 -36.81 11.82 -37.06
N CYS A 68 -36.65 11.88 -38.38
CA CYS A 68 -35.42 11.48 -39.05
C CYS A 68 -34.21 12.32 -38.60
N THR A 69 -34.41 13.62 -38.37
CA THR A 69 -33.35 14.51 -37.87
C THR A 69 -32.93 14.15 -36.45
N VAL A 70 -33.88 13.82 -35.56
CA VAL A 70 -33.58 13.40 -34.19
C VAL A 70 -32.82 12.07 -34.17
N VAL A 71 -33.25 11.10 -34.97
CA VAL A 71 -32.56 9.80 -35.10
C VAL A 71 -31.12 10.00 -35.60
N TRP A 72 -30.94 10.78 -36.66
CA TRP A 72 -29.61 11.09 -37.19
C TRP A 72 -28.72 11.76 -36.13
N ARG A 73 -29.21 12.80 -35.44
CA ARG A 73 -28.45 13.46 -34.36
C ARG A 73 -28.13 12.51 -33.22
N GLY A 74 -29.06 11.60 -32.87
CA GLY A 74 -28.84 10.57 -31.86
C GLY A 74 -27.70 9.62 -32.25
N LEU A 75 -27.69 9.13 -33.49
CA LEU A 75 -26.63 8.26 -34.01
C LEU A 75 -25.25 8.95 -34.02
N ILE A 76 -25.19 10.22 -34.43
CA ILE A 76 -23.94 10.99 -34.38
C ILE A 76 -23.47 11.19 -32.93
N SER A 77 -24.37 11.49 -32.01
CA SER A 77 -24.03 11.69 -30.59
C SER A 77 -23.46 10.43 -29.94
N THR A 78 -24.03 9.25 -30.21
CA THR A 78 -23.52 7.99 -29.67
C THR A 78 -22.14 7.66 -30.23
N GLN A 79 -21.89 8.01 -31.49
CA GLN A 79 -20.60 7.80 -32.12
C GLN A 79 -19.51 8.74 -31.59
N GLN A 80 -19.84 10.02 -31.40
CA GLN A 80 -18.92 10.96 -30.75
C GLN A 80 -18.55 10.48 -29.35
N ALA A 81 -19.52 9.97 -28.58
CA ALA A 81 -19.26 9.39 -27.27
C ALA A 81 -18.35 8.15 -27.35
N LYS A 82 -18.55 7.27 -28.35
CA LYS A 82 -17.68 6.09 -28.58
C LYS A 82 -16.25 6.50 -28.92
N LEU A 83 -16.06 7.45 -29.82
CA LEU A 83 -14.74 7.96 -30.19
C LEU A 83 -14.03 8.63 -29.02
N GLN A 84 -14.76 9.43 -28.22
CA GLN A 84 -14.21 10.03 -27.00
C GLN A 84 -13.74 8.98 -26.00
N ARG A 85 -14.51 7.90 -25.79
CA ARG A 85 -14.09 6.79 -24.92
C ARG A 85 -12.80 6.14 -25.43
N ILE A 86 -12.73 5.81 -26.72
CA ILE A 86 -11.52 5.22 -27.31
C ILE A 86 -10.31 6.16 -27.17
N GLN A 87 -10.50 7.47 -27.33
CA GLN A 87 -9.45 8.45 -27.12
C GLN A 87 -9.00 8.53 -25.66
N ILE A 88 -9.95 8.53 -24.71
CA ILE A 88 -9.65 8.51 -23.27
C ILE A 88 -8.88 7.23 -22.91
N ASP A 89 -9.27 6.08 -23.45
CA ASP A 89 -8.59 4.81 -23.21
C ASP A 89 -7.16 4.78 -23.78
N LYS A 90 -6.96 5.35 -24.99
CA LYS A 90 -5.62 5.49 -25.57
C LYS A 90 -4.75 6.45 -24.76
N LEU A 91 -5.32 7.58 -24.32
CA LEU A 91 -4.61 8.56 -23.49
C LEU A 91 -4.26 7.98 -22.12
N SER A 92 -5.17 7.24 -21.49
CA SER A 92 -4.90 6.60 -20.20
C SER A 92 -3.80 5.55 -20.31
N ALA A 93 -3.77 4.75 -21.39
CA ALA A 93 -2.68 3.83 -21.66
C ALA A 93 -1.33 4.54 -21.90
N GLN A 94 -1.33 5.66 -22.62
CA GLN A 94 -0.12 6.46 -22.83
C GLN A 94 0.39 7.10 -21.53
N ILE A 95 -0.50 7.60 -20.68
CA ILE A 95 -0.15 8.14 -19.36
C ILE A 95 0.45 7.02 -18.50
N ALA A 96 -0.17 5.84 -18.44
CA ALA A 96 0.35 4.71 -17.70
C ALA A 96 1.76 4.29 -18.15
N ALA A 97 1.99 4.19 -19.47
CA ALA A 97 3.30 3.87 -20.01
C ALA A 97 4.35 4.96 -19.72
N THR A 98 3.94 6.23 -19.75
CA THR A 98 4.82 7.36 -19.43
C THR A 98 5.18 7.39 -17.94
N ASP A 99 4.20 7.15 -17.07
CA ASP A 99 4.40 7.08 -15.63
C ASP A 99 5.29 5.90 -15.25
N GLU A 100 5.12 4.74 -15.90
CA GLU A 100 6.00 3.58 -15.71
C GLU A 100 7.45 3.91 -16.10
N ASN A 101 7.67 4.55 -17.24
CA ASN A 101 9.02 4.98 -17.65
C ASN A 101 9.62 6.00 -16.66
N ASN A 102 8.83 6.94 -16.17
CA ASN A 102 9.26 7.89 -15.14
C ASN A 102 9.63 7.20 -13.82
N LEU A 103 8.92 6.15 -13.42
CA LEU A 103 9.22 5.35 -12.24
C LEU A 103 10.51 4.53 -12.43
N ALA A 104 10.69 3.89 -13.60
CA ALA A 104 11.91 3.18 -13.94
C ALA A 104 13.13 4.10 -13.89
N LEU A 105 13.02 5.32 -14.41
CA LEU A 105 14.09 6.32 -14.35
C LEU A 105 14.41 6.75 -12.91
N ARG A 106 13.39 6.88 -12.05
CA ARG A 106 13.59 7.17 -10.61
C ARG A 106 14.27 6.00 -9.90
N LEU A 107 13.87 4.77 -10.19
CA LEU A 107 14.50 3.56 -9.67
C LEU A 107 15.98 3.53 -10.01
N GLN A 108 16.30 3.73 -11.30
CA GLN A 108 17.69 3.77 -11.78
C GLN A 108 18.50 4.86 -11.09
N LYS A 109 18.01 6.10 -11.05
CA LYS A 109 18.70 7.21 -10.38
C LYS A 109 18.87 6.96 -8.87
N GLY A 110 17.87 6.36 -8.23
CA GLY A 110 17.94 5.98 -6.82
C GLY A 110 19.06 4.97 -6.56
N ALA A 111 19.17 3.96 -7.43
CA ALA A 111 20.22 2.95 -7.37
C ALA A 111 21.61 3.55 -7.63
N GLU A 112 21.76 4.41 -8.64
CA GLU A 112 23.02 5.10 -8.96
C GLU A 112 23.51 5.96 -7.78
N LEU A 113 22.61 6.72 -7.15
CA LEU A 113 22.93 7.55 -6.00
C LEU A 113 23.33 6.73 -4.76
N LEU A 114 22.76 5.53 -4.58
CA LEU A 114 23.16 4.61 -3.53
C LEU A 114 24.54 4.00 -3.79
N ALA A 115 24.86 3.72 -5.05
CA ALA A 115 26.11 3.10 -5.46
C ALA A 115 27.31 4.04 -5.33
N GLU A 116 27.14 5.36 -5.31
CA GLU A 116 28.23 6.34 -5.12
C GLU A 116 28.74 6.36 -3.66
N PRO A 117 29.90 5.75 -3.36
CA PRO A 117 30.38 5.69 -1.98
C PRO A 117 30.88 7.07 -1.52
N GLY A 118 30.70 7.34 -0.23
CA GLY A 118 31.34 8.48 0.45
C GLY A 118 30.53 9.79 0.50
N LYS A 119 29.44 9.91 -0.27
CA LYS A 119 28.57 11.10 -0.23
C LYS A 119 27.27 10.80 0.51
N ARG A 120 27.20 11.17 1.80
CA ARG A 120 25.99 10.96 2.64
C ARG A 120 24.72 11.60 2.04
N SER A 121 24.86 12.74 1.36
CA SER A 121 23.75 13.42 0.68
C SER A 121 23.20 12.59 -0.49
N HIS A 122 24.07 11.93 -1.27
CA HIS A 122 23.65 11.06 -2.37
C HIS A 122 22.92 9.84 -1.84
N VAL A 123 23.45 9.18 -0.81
CA VAL A 123 22.77 8.04 -0.17
C VAL A 123 21.37 8.43 0.32
N SER A 124 21.24 9.55 1.02
CA SER A 124 19.93 10.00 1.49
C SER A 124 18.97 10.32 0.34
N ALA A 125 19.44 10.96 -0.73
CA ALA A 125 18.63 11.25 -1.91
C ALA A 125 18.23 9.98 -2.66
N GLY A 126 19.13 9.00 -2.76
CA GLY A 126 18.88 7.69 -3.35
C GLY A 126 17.79 6.94 -2.59
N LEU A 127 17.92 6.84 -1.26
CA LEU A 127 16.92 6.21 -0.39
C LEU A 127 15.53 6.85 -0.51
N VAL A 128 15.46 8.19 -0.52
CA VAL A 128 14.18 8.91 -0.69
C VAL A 128 13.58 8.66 -2.08
N THR A 129 14.43 8.60 -3.12
CA THR A 129 13.97 8.32 -4.49
C THR A 129 13.43 6.90 -4.61
N LEU A 130 14.13 5.90 -4.06
CA LEU A 130 13.64 4.51 -4.03
C LEU A 130 12.37 4.38 -3.18
N GLN A 131 12.30 5.06 -2.05
CA GLN A 131 11.08 5.09 -1.23
C GLN A 131 9.90 5.66 -2.01
N ALA A 132 10.11 6.70 -2.82
CA ALA A 132 9.05 7.27 -3.64
C ALA A 132 8.52 6.26 -4.67
N VAL A 133 9.40 5.47 -5.29
CA VAL A 133 9.01 4.36 -6.18
C VAL A 133 8.24 3.29 -5.39
N ALA A 134 8.80 2.81 -4.28
CA ALA A 134 8.21 1.78 -3.42
C ALA A 134 6.84 2.14 -2.84
N THR A 135 6.58 3.44 -2.62
CA THR A 135 5.32 3.94 -2.07
C THR A 135 4.31 4.39 -3.12
N THR A 136 4.63 4.26 -4.41
CA THR A 136 3.70 4.60 -5.49
C THR A 136 2.66 3.48 -5.63
N PRO A 137 1.35 3.80 -5.61
CA PRO A 137 0.29 2.80 -5.73
C PRO A 137 0.45 1.99 -7.02
N ASN A 138 0.32 0.67 -6.94
CA ASN A 138 0.40 -0.25 -8.08
C ASN A 138 1.67 -0.09 -8.93
N SER A 139 2.78 0.37 -8.34
CA SER A 139 4.04 0.47 -9.08
C SER A 139 4.59 -0.94 -9.35
N PRO A 140 4.90 -1.28 -10.62
CA PRO A 140 5.51 -2.57 -10.96
C PRO A 140 6.94 -2.70 -10.42
N PHE A 141 7.56 -1.60 -10.00
CA PHE A 141 8.95 -1.54 -9.50
C PHE A 141 9.04 -1.41 -7.98
N ALA A 142 7.91 -1.53 -7.27
CA ALA A 142 7.89 -1.29 -5.83
C ALA A 142 8.75 -2.30 -5.07
N ILE A 143 8.67 -3.58 -5.46
CA ILE A 143 9.43 -4.66 -4.82
C ILE A 143 10.91 -4.51 -5.09
N GLU A 144 11.31 -4.20 -6.33
CA GLU A 144 12.69 -3.96 -6.73
C GLU A 144 13.29 -2.77 -5.98
N ALA A 145 12.54 -1.67 -5.82
CA ALA A 145 12.97 -0.53 -5.03
C ALA A 145 13.18 -0.92 -3.55
N MET A 146 12.27 -1.72 -2.97
CA MET A 146 12.42 -2.21 -1.59
C MET A 146 13.59 -3.18 -1.46
N ASN A 147 13.83 -4.05 -2.45
CA ASN A 147 14.98 -4.94 -2.49
C ASN A 147 16.30 -4.15 -2.49
N LEU A 148 16.41 -3.09 -3.28
CA LEU A 148 17.60 -2.23 -3.29
C LEU A 148 17.83 -1.52 -1.95
N ILE A 149 16.76 -1.06 -1.29
CA ILE A 149 16.87 -0.47 0.06
C ILE A 149 17.31 -1.54 1.07
N ALA A 150 16.78 -2.76 0.97
CA ALA A 150 17.14 -3.88 1.84
C ALA A 150 18.60 -4.31 1.64
N ASP A 151 19.06 -4.41 0.39
CA ASP A 151 20.45 -4.72 0.04
C ASP A 151 21.40 -3.68 0.65
N PHE A 152 21.01 -2.39 0.63
CA PHE A 152 21.78 -1.33 1.30
C PHE A 152 21.83 -1.48 2.83
N VAL A 153 20.71 -1.87 3.46
CA VAL A 153 20.66 -2.16 4.91
C VAL A 153 21.57 -3.33 5.25
N GLU A 154 21.57 -4.39 4.45
CA GLU A 154 22.45 -5.54 4.65
C GLU A 154 23.92 -5.14 4.53
N GLU A 155 24.32 -4.54 3.39
CA GLU A 155 25.71 -4.20 3.11
C GLU A 155 26.30 -3.23 4.15
N ARG A 156 25.52 -2.20 4.55
CA ARG A 156 26.01 -1.12 5.42
C ARG A 156 25.63 -1.28 6.88
N GLY A 157 24.62 -2.09 7.16
CA GLY A 157 24.07 -2.33 8.48
C GLY A 157 24.44 -3.68 9.07
N LYS A 158 25.13 -4.58 8.33
CA LYS A 158 25.46 -5.95 8.75
C LYS A 158 25.88 -6.08 10.22
N THR A 159 26.73 -5.16 10.68
CA THR A 159 27.34 -5.20 12.02
C THR A 159 26.78 -4.14 12.98
N SER A 160 26.03 -3.14 12.51
CA SER A 160 25.48 -2.08 13.37
C SER A 160 24.45 -1.20 12.65
N HIS A 161 23.34 -0.85 13.30
CA HIS A 161 22.35 0.11 12.77
C HIS A 161 22.56 1.53 13.31
N THR A 162 23.77 1.87 13.75
CA THR A 162 24.09 3.23 14.23
C THR A 162 24.26 4.25 13.11
N ASN A 163 24.57 3.80 11.89
CA ASN A 163 24.73 4.64 10.71
C ASN A 163 23.41 5.32 10.33
N THR A 164 23.42 6.65 10.13
CA THR A 164 22.23 7.42 9.76
C THR A 164 21.59 6.95 8.45
N GLY A 165 22.39 6.59 7.44
CA GLY A 165 21.89 6.05 6.17
C GLY A 165 21.15 4.72 6.37
N VAL A 166 21.70 3.82 7.18
CA VAL A 166 21.04 2.55 7.53
C VAL A 166 19.73 2.81 8.27
N GLN A 167 19.70 3.75 9.22
CA GLN A 167 18.47 4.10 9.92
C GLN A 167 17.40 4.69 9.00
N LEU A 168 17.80 5.51 8.03
CA LEU A 168 16.89 6.05 7.01
C LEU A 168 16.35 4.94 6.10
N ALA A 169 17.20 3.99 5.70
CA ALA A 169 16.80 2.86 4.87
C ALA A 169 15.81 1.93 5.60
N ILE A 170 16.05 1.63 6.88
CA ILE A 170 15.13 0.87 7.73
C ILE A 170 13.77 1.58 7.83
N ALA A 171 13.77 2.89 8.09
CA ALA A 171 12.53 3.67 8.14
C ALA A 171 11.82 3.76 6.78
N ALA A 172 12.57 3.76 5.68
CA ALA A 172 12.02 3.74 4.33
C ALA A 172 11.31 2.42 4.03
N LEU A 173 11.89 1.27 4.40
CA LEU A 173 11.26 -0.04 4.26
C LEU A 173 9.97 -0.14 5.07
N GLU A 174 10.02 0.26 6.34
CA GLU A 174 8.84 0.25 7.22
C GLU A 174 7.71 1.11 6.67
N LYS A 175 8.01 2.35 6.26
CA LYS A 175 7.01 3.26 5.69
C LYS A 175 6.45 2.76 4.36
N SER A 176 7.27 2.12 3.51
CA SER A 176 6.80 1.50 2.27
C SER A 176 5.83 0.35 2.56
N TRP A 177 6.20 -0.56 3.46
CA TRP A 177 5.36 -1.68 3.88
C TRP A 177 4.04 -1.22 4.49
N LEU A 178 4.06 -0.25 5.42
CA LEU A 178 2.83 0.27 6.03
C LEU A 178 1.88 0.91 5.01
N LYS A 179 2.41 1.47 3.91
CA LYS A 179 1.61 2.15 2.90
C LYS A 179 1.05 1.20 1.83
N THR A 180 1.83 0.21 1.40
CA THR A 180 1.48 -0.66 0.25
C THR A 180 1.11 -2.08 0.65
N GLY A 181 1.49 -2.51 1.85
CA GLY A 181 1.39 -3.92 2.28
C GLY A 181 2.42 -4.84 1.64
N LEU A 182 3.27 -4.33 0.73
CA LEU A 182 4.31 -5.10 0.07
C LEU A 182 5.54 -5.26 0.98
N ARG A 183 6.30 -6.34 0.76
CA ARG A 183 7.57 -6.63 1.47
C ARG A 183 8.67 -6.80 0.44
N ALA A 184 9.89 -6.39 0.78
CA ALA A 184 11.08 -6.82 0.04
C ALA A 184 11.19 -8.34 0.12
N GLU A 185 11.70 -8.98 -0.93
CA GLU A 185 11.91 -10.43 -0.99
C GLU A 185 13.16 -10.88 -0.24
N ARG A 186 13.96 -9.92 0.23
CA ARG A 186 15.22 -10.17 0.94
C ARG A 186 14.99 -10.71 2.35
N LYS A 187 15.81 -11.69 2.72
CA LYS A 187 16.03 -12.12 4.10
C LYS A 187 17.36 -11.53 4.56
N LEU A 188 17.33 -10.77 5.64
CA LEU A 188 18.51 -10.06 6.13
C LEU A 188 19.16 -10.84 7.26
N GLU A 189 20.49 -10.86 7.29
CA GLU A 189 21.26 -11.45 8.39
C GLU A 189 22.20 -10.42 9.00
N PHE A 190 22.07 -10.23 10.31
CA PHE A 190 22.86 -9.28 11.08
C PHE A 190 23.66 -10.03 12.13
N GLU A 191 24.96 -9.75 12.20
CA GLU A 191 25.88 -10.42 13.09
C GLU A 191 26.75 -9.40 13.82
N THR A 192 27.17 -9.72 15.04
CA THR A 192 28.08 -8.83 15.75
C THR A 192 29.52 -9.03 15.29
N GLU A 193 30.23 -7.92 15.05
CA GLU A 193 31.66 -7.95 14.76
C GLU A 193 32.50 -8.01 16.05
N PHE A 194 33.52 -8.87 16.08
CA PHE A 194 34.49 -8.94 17.15
C PHE A 194 35.72 -8.09 16.81
N THR A 195 36.29 -7.42 17.81
CA THR A 195 37.60 -6.77 17.68
C THR A 195 38.72 -7.82 17.66
N ASP A 196 39.92 -7.44 17.20
CA ASP A 196 41.12 -8.30 17.23
C ASP A 196 41.44 -8.84 18.62
N THR A 197 40.97 -8.15 19.67
CA THR A 197 41.13 -8.57 21.08
C THR A 197 40.08 -9.59 21.53
N GLY A 198 39.22 -10.07 20.64
CA GLY A 198 38.08 -10.94 20.94
C GLY A 198 36.93 -10.23 21.67
N ARG A 199 37.00 -8.91 21.87
CA ARG A 199 35.91 -8.14 22.48
C ARG A 199 34.84 -7.82 21.45
N GLN A 200 33.60 -8.07 21.79
CA GLN A 200 32.43 -7.72 21.00
C GLN A 200 32.37 -6.20 20.79
N LYS A 201 32.23 -5.74 19.53
CA LYS A 201 31.96 -4.32 19.27
C LYS A 201 30.56 -3.99 19.74
N PRO A 202 30.32 -2.80 20.34
CA PRO A 202 28.99 -2.40 20.75
C PRO A 202 28.08 -2.27 19.52
N THR A 203 27.09 -3.14 19.43
CA THR A 203 26.05 -3.09 18.40
C THR A 203 24.82 -2.39 18.94
N ASN A 204 24.09 -1.73 18.05
CA ASN A 204 22.79 -1.17 18.36
C ASN A 204 21.86 -1.51 17.21
N TRP A 205 21.03 -2.53 17.43
CA TRP A 205 20.09 -3.03 16.47
C TRP A 205 18.81 -2.22 16.48
N ARG A 206 18.18 -2.20 15.30
CA ARG A 206 16.82 -1.73 15.08
C ARG A 206 16.12 -2.81 14.29
N ILE A 207 14.86 -3.08 14.65
CA ILE A 207 14.06 -4.07 13.94
C ILE A 207 13.78 -3.52 12.55
N VAL A 208 14.21 -4.28 11.54
CA VAL A 208 13.91 -4.04 10.14
C VAL A 208 12.56 -4.68 9.81
N ARG A 209 11.60 -3.84 9.43
CA ARG A 209 10.28 -4.25 8.94
C ARG A 209 10.19 -4.00 7.43
N GLY A 210 9.22 -4.63 6.77
CA GLY A 210 9.04 -4.52 5.32
C GLY A 210 9.99 -5.36 4.49
N VAL A 211 10.55 -6.42 5.08
CA VAL A 211 11.39 -7.44 4.41
C VAL A 211 10.76 -8.82 4.58
N ALA A 212 11.22 -9.82 3.83
CA ALA A 212 10.70 -11.18 3.91
C ALA A 212 11.01 -11.80 5.27
N GLY A 213 12.22 -11.56 5.77
CA GLY A 213 12.65 -11.97 7.10
C GLY A 213 13.92 -11.28 7.56
N ALA A 214 14.25 -11.42 8.83
CA ALA A 214 15.49 -10.91 9.41
C ALA A 214 16.01 -11.82 10.53
N ILE A 215 17.30 -12.10 10.54
CA ILE A 215 17.97 -12.86 11.59
C ILE A 215 18.95 -11.90 12.28
N TYR A 216 18.84 -11.78 13.59
CA TYR A 216 19.79 -11.04 14.41
C TYR A 216 20.56 -12.04 15.26
N ASP A 217 21.86 -12.15 15.01
CA ASP A 217 22.78 -12.95 15.78
C ASP A 217 23.64 -12.06 16.69
N ASP A 218 23.44 -12.26 17.99
CA ASP A 218 24.06 -11.50 19.07
C ASP A 218 23.71 -10.00 19.01
N GLY A 219 24.22 -9.23 19.95
CA GLY A 219 24.15 -7.78 19.96
C GLY A 219 23.00 -7.20 20.77
N THR A 220 22.80 -5.88 20.67
CA THR A 220 21.93 -5.16 21.62
C THR A 220 20.80 -4.37 20.95
N PHE A 221 19.58 -4.58 21.43
CA PHE A 221 18.41 -3.73 21.17
C PHE A 221 18.17 -2.81 22.37
N ARG A 222 18.01 -1.51 22.13
CA ARG A 222 17.75 -0.52 23.18
C ARG A 222 16.45 0.20 22.91
N ARG A 223 15.54 0.23 23.90
CA ARG A 223 14.23 0.91 23.77
C ARG A 223 13.46 0.47 22.53
N ALA A 224 13.58 -0.81 22.20
CA ALA A 224 12.86 -1.39 21.08
C ALA A 224 11.44 -1.74 21.53
N GLU A 225 10.49 -1.61 20.62
CA GLU A 225 9.15 -2.17 20.77
C GLU A 225 9.05 -3.36 19.81
N VAL A 226 8.93 -4.54 20.40
CA VAL A 226 9.07 -5.82 19.71
C VAL A 226 7.77 -6.59 19.84
N GLU A 227 6.94 -6.41 18.82
CA GLU A 227 5.80 -7.27 18.54
C GLU A 227 6.06 -7.92 17.19
N VAL A 228 6.33 -9.22 17.25
CA VAL A 228 6.63 -10.07 16.11
C VAL A 228 5.44 -10.99 15.98
N GLY A 229 4.66 -10.80 14.92
CA GLY A 229 3.52 -11.67 14.65
C GLY A 229 3.99 -13.07 14.26
N PRO A 230 3.11 -14.09 14.35
CA PRO A 230 3.44 -15.44 13.87
C PRO A 230 3.76 -15.50 12.36
N SER A 231 3.35 -14.48 11.59
CA SER A 231 3.64 -14.31 10.15
C SER A 231 4.94 -13.56 9.84
N ASP A 232 5.65 -13.09 10.86
CA ASP A 232 6.90 -12.35 10.68
C ASP A 232 8.08 -13.32 10.87
N GLU A 233 8.87 -13.51 9.81
CA GLU A 233 10.05 -14.39 9.83
C GLU A 233 11.25 -13.63 10.43
N ILE A 234 11.14 -13.20 11.69
CA ILE A 234 12.17 -12.43 12.39
C ILE A 234 12.72 -13.20 13.58
N TRP A 235 13.99 -13.60 13.51
CA TRP A 235 14.67 -14.41 14.52
C TRP A 235 15.65 -13.57 15.34
N PHE A 236 15.71 -13.85 16.64
CA PHE A 236 16.69 -13.25 17.56
C PHE A 236 17.48 -14.36 18.25
N LEU A 237 18.77 -14.44 17.95
CA LEU A 237 19.69 -15.43 18.47
C LEU A 237 20.67 -14.72 19.42
N ASP A 238 20.74 -15.15 20.68
CA ASP A 238 21.67 -14.64 21.70
C ASP A 238 21.62 -13.11 21.93
N CYS A 239 20.54 -12.44 21.51
CA CYS A 239 20.40 -11.00 21.56
C CYS A 239 20.13 -10.46 22.98
N LEU A 240 20.60 -9.24 23.26
CA LEU A 240 20.36 -8.50 24.50
C LEU A 240 19.36 -7.35 24.29
N PHE A 241 18.23 -7.39 24.98
CA PHE A 241 17.24 -6.32 25.01
C PHE A 241 17.38 -5.49 26.28
N ILE A 242 17.45 -4.16 26.14
CA ILE A 242 17.61 -3.22 27.25
C ILE A 242 16.51 -2.16 27.19
N ARG A 243 15.71 -2.05 28.25
CA ARG A 243 14.63 -1.05 28.36
C ARG A 243 13.63 -1.12 27.19
N SER A 244 13.37 -2.32 26.71
CA SER A 244 12.50 -2.59 25.56
C SER A 244 11.14 -3.12 26.02
N ALA A 245 10.10 -2.93 25.21
CA ALA A 245 8.83 -3.61 25.36
C ALA A 245 8.82 -4.82 24.42
N VAL A 246 8.67 -6.04 24.92
CA VAL A 246 8.89 -7.26 24.12
C VAL A 246 7.80 -8.30 24.37
N ALA A 247 7.28 -8.88 23.28
CA ALA A 247 6.54 -10.14 23.26
C ALA A 247 7.51 -11.28 22.91
N VAL A 248 7.87 -12.11 23.89
CA VAL A 248 8.85 -13.21 23.73
C VAL A 248 8.12 -14.47 23.28
N ASN A 249 8.39 -14.92 22.06
CA ASN A 249 7.78 -16.09 21.44
C ASN A 249 8.84 -17.03 20.84
N GLY A 250 8.42 -18.05 20.08
CA GLY A 250 9.29 -19.08 19.51
C GLY A 250 10.45 -18.61 18.60
N TRP A 251 10.51 -17.32 18.26
CA TRP A 251 11.59 -16.75 17.42
C TRP A 251 12.78 -16.22 18.23
N PHE A 252 12.69 -16.23 19.55
CA PHE A 252 13.79 -15.86 20.43
C PHE A 252 14.55 -17.12 20.85
N VAL A 253 15.86 -17.12 20.69
CA VAL A 253 16.74 -18.22 21.11
C VAL A 253 17.83 -17.63 21.99
N ARG A 254 17.95 -18.12 23.23
CA ARG A 254 19.00 -17.71 24.19
C ARG A 254 19.12 -16.21 24.47
N CYS A 255 18.05 -15.45 24.22
CA CYS A 255 18.05 -14.00 24.41
C CYS A 255 18.06 -13.57 25.89
N LYS A 256 18.61 -12.39 26.14
CA LYS A 256 18.72 -11.76 27.46
C LYS A 256 17.88 -10.49 27.50
N PHE A 257 17.12 -10.28 28.56
CA PHE A 257 16.23 -9.13 28.75
C PHE A 257 16.62 -8.40 30.03
N ARG A 258 16.84 -7.09 29.93
CA ARG A 258 17.28 -6.23 31.04
C ARG A 258 16.44 -4.98 31.14
N THR A 259 15.76 -4.82 32.28
CA THR A 259 14.90 -3.66 32.54
C THR A 259 13.80 -3.50 31.48
N CYS A 260 13.30 -4.60 30.93
CA CYS A 260 12.31 -4.61 29.87
C CYS A 260 10.88 -4.70 30.44
N THR A 261 9.90 -4.28 29.65
CA THR A 261 8.48 -4.59 29.88
C THR A 261 8.12 -5.79 29.02
N ILE A 262 7.73 -6.88 29.65
CA ILE A 262 7.42 -8.14 28.97
C ILE A 262 5.91 -8.21 28.76
N ARG A 263 5.47 -8.26 27.51
CA ARG A 263 4.03 -8.34 27.13
C ARG A 263 3.54 -9.79 27.09
N SER A 264 4.39 -10.69 26.61
CA SER A 264 4.11 -12.12 26.61
C SER A 264 5.39 -12.95 26.66
N VAL A 265 5.30 -14.18 27.14
CA VAL A 265 6.39 -15.17 27.13
C VAL A 265 5.82 -16.56 26.86
N ASP A 266 6.19 -17.18 25.74
CA ASP A 266 5.77 -18.55 25.42
C ASP A 266 6.56 -19.61 26.22
N ASN A 267 7.86 -19.39 26.41
CA ASN A 267 8.76 -20.31 27.11
C ASN A 267 9.84 -19.50 27.84
N PHE A 268 10.14 -19.85 29.09
CA PHE A 268 11.23 -19.23 29.85
C PHE A 268 12.60 -19.88 29.60
N SER A 269 12.60 -21.13 29.12
CA SER A 269 13.80 -21.95 28.97
C SER A 269 14.80 -21.34 28.01
N GLY A 270 16.05 -21.22 28.44
CA GLY A 270 17.14 -20.66 27.65
C GLY A 270 17.19 -19.13 27.65
N HIS A 271 16.19 -18.43 28.19
CA HIS A 271 16.19 -16.96 28.29
C HIS A 271 16.63 -16.47 29.66
N ASP A 272 17.19 -15.26 29.71
CA ASP A 272 17.61 -14.63 30.96
C ASP A 272 16.90 -13.29 31.15
N PHE A 273 16.06 -13.19 32.18
CA PHE A 273 15.30 -11.99 32.52
C PHE A 273 15.87 -11.32 33.76
N GLY A 274 16.19 -10.03 33.67
CA GLY A 274 16.76 -9.25 34.77
C GLY A 274 16.10 -7.90 34.93
N SER A 275 15.53 -7.66 36.11
CA SER A 275 14.83 -6.42 36.48
C SER A 275 13.68 -6.06 35.53
N CYS A 276 13.03 -7.05 34.93
CA CYS A 276 11.93 -6.84 33.98
C CYS A 276 10.58 -6.69 34.70
N ASP A 277 9.67 -6.00 34.04
CA ASP A 277 8.28 -5.79 34.42
C ASP A 277 7.38 -6.77 33.67
N PHE A 278 6.68 -7.63 34.40
CA PHE A 278 5.74 -8.63 33.88
C PHE A 278 4.27 -8.26 34.14
N SER A 279 3.98 -7.01 34.50
CA SER A 279 2.62 -6.55 34.80
C SER A 279 1.69 -6.72 33.59
N GLY A 280 0.64 -7.52 33.75
CA GLY A 280 -0.33 -7.84 32.70
C GLY A 280 0.22 -8.71 31.57
N ALA A 281 1.36 -9.38 31.77
CA ALA A 281 1.96 -10.23 30.75
C ALA A 281 1.17 -11.53 30.54
N THR A 282 1.09 -12.00 29.29
CA THR A 282 0.52 -13.31 28.95
C THR A 282 1.62 -14.38 28.92
N ILE A 283 1.52 -15.38 29.77
CA ILE A 283 2.50 -16.46 29.91
C ILE A 283 1.94 -17.74 29.30
N GLY A 284 2.63 -18.30 28.30
CA GLY A 284 2.27 -19.57 27.67
C GLY A 284 2.81 -20.80 28.40
N ASP A 285 3.89 -20.64 29.17
CA ASP A 285 4.57 -21.74 29.85
C ASP A 285 3.89 -22.13 31.18
N VAL A 286 3.78 -23.43 31.42
CA VAL A 286 3.23 -23.98 32.67
C VAL A 286 4.28 -24.00 33.78
N ALA A 287 5.57 -24.03 33.44
CA ALA A 287 6.67 -24.13 34.40
C ALA A 287 7.42 -22.80 34.54
N VAL A 288 6.84 -21.87 35.28
CA VAL A 288 7.48 -20.56 35.54
C VAL A 288 8.60 -20.74 36.58
N PRO A 289 9.86 -20.38 36.28
CA PRO A 289 10.94 -20.44 37.27
C PRO A 289 10.83 -19.32 38.33
N ASP A 290 11.56 -19.44 39.44
CA ASP A 290 11.69 -18.34 40.40
C ASP A 290 12.61 -17.25 39.84
N LEU A 291 12.01 -16.15 39.39
CA LEU A 291 12.68 -15.01 38.76
C LEU A 291 12.93 -13.85 39.74
N ARG A 292 12.61 -14.01 41.04
CA ARG A 292 12.75 -12.97 42.06
C ARG A 292 14.21 -12.59 42.30
N LYS A 293 15.13 -13.55 42.23
CA LYS A 293 16.57 -13.32 42.41
C LYS A 293 17.15 -12.30 41.42
N ALA A 294 16.57 -12.24 40.22
CA ALA A 294 16.97 -11.30 39.18
C ALA A 294 16.15 -9.99 39.21
N GLN A 295 15.41 -9.73 40.30
CA GLN A 295 14.60 -8.54 40.53
C GLN A 295 13.46 -8.33 39.52
N ASN A 296 12.95 -9.41 38.91
CA ASN A 296 11.76 -9.34 38.07
C ASN A 296 10.52 -9.18 38.94
N TRP A 297 9.56 -8.38 38.48
CA TRP A 297 8.43 -7.95 39.29
C TRP A 297 7.16 -7.80 38.45
N PHE A 298 6.02 -7.72 39.13
CA PHE A 298 4.73 -7.38 38.54
C PHE A 298 3.92 -6.47 39.46
N ASP A 299 2.98 -5.74 38.87
CA ASP A 299 2.01 -4.89 39.55
C ASP A 299 0.80 -5.74 40.03
N PRO A 300 0.49 -5.79 41.33
CA PRO A 300 -0.62 -6.60 41.85
C PRO A 300 -1.99 -6.17 41.31
N GLU A 301 -2.15 -4.93 40.83
CA GLU A 301 -3.39 -4.49 40.18
C GLU A 301 -3.54 -5.07 38.76
N ARG A 302 -2.43 -5.50 38.16
CA ARG A 302 -2.36 -6.09 36.82
C ARG A 302 -1.47 -7.33 36.86
N PRO A 303 -1.93 -8.42 37.49
CA PRO A 303 -1.15 -9.65 37.55
C PRO A 303 -0.95 -10.25 36.15
N PRO A 304 0.14 -11.00 35.93
CA PRO A 304 0.28 -11.82 34.74
C PRO A 304 -0.89 -12.80 34.60
N THR A 305 -1.14 -13.26 33.38
CA THR A 305 -2.15 -14.29 33.08
C THR A 305 -1.48 -15.46 32.40
N ILE A 306 -1.94 -16.68 32.68
CA ILE A 306 -1.47 -17.88 31.97
C ILE A 306 -2.46 -18.25 30.87
N ILE A 307 -1.98 -18.80 29.76
CA ILE A 307 -2.83 -19.41 28.73
C ILE A 307 -3.40 -20.72 29.29
N GLY A 308 -4.57 -20.63 29.94
CA GLY A 308 -5.31 -21.75 30.54
C GLY A 308 -5.91 -21.42 31.92
N ASP A 309 -6.78 -22.29 32.44
CA ASP A 309 -7.53 -22.06 33.70
C ASP A 309 -6.80 -22.53 34.97
N ARG A 310 -5.46 -22.54 34.97
CA ARG A 310 -4.71 -22.97 36.16
C ARG A 310 -4.46 -21.79 37.10
N PRO A 311 -4.85 -21.87 38.37
CA PRO A 311 -4.48 -20.86 39.35
C PRO A 311 -2.97 -20.93 39.62
N ILE A 312 -2.27 -19.80 39.49
CA ILE A 312 -0.85 -19.64 39.78
C ILE A 312 -0.67 -18.50 40.77
N GLU A 313 0.13 -18.75 41.81
CA GLU A 313 0.50 -17.74 42.79
C GLU A 313 1.74 -16.97 42.32
N TRP A 314 1.53 -15.84 41.63
CA TRP A 314 2.60 -15.09 40.98
C TRP A 314 3.70 -14.57 41.92
N SER A 315 3.40 -14.39 43.21
CA SER A 315 4.35 -13.99 44.26
C SER A 315 5.45 -15.03 44.52
N ASP A 316 5.24 -16.29 44.13
CA ASP A 316 6.27 -17.33 44.24
C ASP A 316 7.33 -17.23 43.12
N HIS A 317 6.98 -16.58 42.02
CA HIS A 317 7.81 -16.49 40.81
C HIS A 317 8.39 -15.08 40.60
N PHE A 318 7.68 -14.05 41.04
CA PHE A 318 8.03 -12.65 40.80
C PHE A 318 7.91 -11.81 42.09
N LEU A 319 8.62 -10.68 42.13
CA LEU A 319 8.46 -9.72 43.22
C LEU A 319 7.13 -8.95 43.04
N VAL A 320 6.40 -8.76 44.14
CA VAL A 320 5.18 -7.95 44.14
C VAL A 320 5.57 -6.48 44.25
N GLY A 321 5.22 -5.70 43.22
CA GLY A 321 5.53 -4.29 43.13
C GLY A 321 6.97 -4.00 42.67
N LYS A 322 7.17 -2.79 42.15
CA LYS A 322 8.45 -2.38 41.56
C LYS A 322 9.54 -2.27 42.64
N PRO A 323 10.64 -3.03 42.54
CA PRO A 323 11.74 -2.89 43.48
C PRO A 323 12.38 -1.51 43.35
N PRO A 324 12.85 -0.91 44.45
CA PRO A 324 13.58 0.35 44.40
C PRO A 324 14.79 0.21 43.49
N PRO A 325 15.14 1.24 42.70
CA PRO A 325 16.28 1.17 41.80
C PRO A 325 17.52 0.78 42.61
N SER A 326 18.17 -0.32 42.22
CA SER A 326 19.38 -0.77 42.89
C SER A 326 20.36 0.39 42.91
N GLN A 327 20.67 0.90 44.10
CA GLN A 327 21.70 1.92 44.25
C GLN A 327 22.99 1.28 43.73
N ARG A 328 23.42 1.69 42.53
CA ARG A 328 24.72 1.34 41.99
C ARG A 328 25.72 1.71 43.08
N LYS A 329 26.35 0.71 43.71
CA LYS A 329 27.47 0.92 44.63
C LYS A 329 28.54 1.66 43.83
N SER A 330 28.54 2.97 43.90
CA SER A 330 29.53 3.85 43.31
C SER A 330 30.82 3.63 44.07
N GLY A 331 31.74 2.88 43.47
CA GLY A 331 33.16 2.90 43.78
C GLY A 331 33.54 2.60 45.22
N GLN A 332 33.65 1.31 45.56
CA GLN A 332 34.75 0.90 46.43
C GLN A 332 36.02 0.92 45.56
N LYS A 333 36.65 2.09 45.46
CA LYS A 333 38.05 2.18 45.03
C LYS A 333 38.88 1.59 46.17
N GLN A 334 39.55 0.47 45.91
CA GLN A 334 40.86 0.19 46.50
C GLN A 334 41.90 0.58 45.47
#